data_AF-A0A3G6RBW6-F1
#
_entry.id   AF-A0A3G6RBW6-F1
#
_cell.length_a   1.000
_cell.length_b   1.000
_cell.length_c   1.000
_cell.angle_alpha   90.00
_cell.angle_beta   90.00
_cell.angle_gamma   90.00
#
_symmetry.space_group_name_H-M   'P 1'
#
loop_
_entity.id
_entity.type
_entity.pdbx_description
1 polymer ?
#
loop_
_entity_poly.entity_id
_entity_poly.type
_entity_poly.pdbx_seq_one_letter_code
_entity_poly.pdbx_strand_id
1 'polypeptide(L)' 'MFTIRPKYKNKVVGFNGSAAPLGERDDFAVLAEIAVNSQDPSLLILFNKTPTAEDVKKFKTQKFMKEEKEGDKNE' A
#
# COMPACT_ATOMS: atom_id res chain seq x y z
N MET A 1 -5.18 7.11 2.73
CA MET A 1 -3.75 7.06 2.34
C MET A 1 -3.02 6.24 3.38
N PHE A 2 -2.33 5.17 2.97
CA PHE A 2 -1.54 4.34 3.88
C PHE A 2 -0.16 4.98 4.05
N THR A 3 0.24 5.20 5.30
CA THR A 3 1.57 5.73 5.61
C THR A 3 2.30 4.78 6.52
N ILE A 4 3.56 4.49 6.18
CA ILE A 4 4.47 3.69 6.99
C ILE A 4 5.01 4.54 8.13
N ARG A 5 5.18 3.93 9.31
CA ARG A 5 5.80 4.64 10.44
C ARG A 5 7.22 5.02 10.05
N PRO A 6 7.69 6.24 10.40
CA PRO A 6 9.02 6.71 10.01
C PRO A 6 10.14 5.77 10.48
N LYS A 7 9.98 5.14 11.65
CA LYS A 7 10.91 4.14 12.19
C LYS A 7 11.10 2.88 11.31
N TYR A 8 10.15 2.58 10.42
CA TYR A 8 10.19 1.41 9.54
C TYR A 8 10.53 1.77 8.10
N LYS A 9 10.87 3.03 7.78
CA LYS A 9 11.27 3.41 6.41
C LYS A 9 12.48 2.61 5.89
N ASN A 10 13.49 2.39 6.72
CA ASN A 10 14.66 1.59 6.36
C ASN A 10 14.44 0.08 6.50
N LYS A 11 13.24 -0.37 6.92
CA LYS A 11 12.95 -1.78 7.05
C LYS A 11 12.71 -2.37 5.66
N VAL A 12 13.47 -3.40 5.33
CA VAL A 12 13.31 -4.16 4.09
C VAL A 12 12.25 -5.22 4.30
N VAL A 13 11.19 -5.18 3.49
CA VAL A 13 10.13 -6.20 3.47
C VAL A 13 9.98 -6.66 2.03
N GLY A 14 10.22 -7.96 1.80
CA GLY A 14 10.04 -8.59 0.50
C GLY A 14 8.55 -8.80 0.21
N PHE A 15 7.97 -7.97 -0.63
CA PHE A 15 6.59 -8.14 -1.12
C PHE A 15 6.48 -7.58 -2.54
N ASN A 16 5.51 -8.08 -3.31
CA ASN A 16 5.26 -7.64 -4.68
C ASN A 16 6.51 -7.64 -5.60
N GLY A 17 7.37 -8.66 -5.44
CA GLY A 17 8.60 -8.81 -6.24
C GLY A 17 9.74 -7.83 -5.92
N SER A 18 9.57 -6.96 -4.92
CA SER A 18 10.55 -5.94 -4.55
C SER A 18 11.11 -6.17 -3.15
N ALA A 19 12.43 -6.03 -3.01
CA ALA A 19 13.18 -6.05 -1.76
C ALA A 19 13.71 -4.66 -1.36
N ALA A 20 13.16 -3.60 -1.96
CA ALA A 20 13.49 -2.23 -1.60
C ALA A 20 12.98 -1.89 -0.18
N PRO A 21 13.67 -0.98 0.54
CA PRO A 21 13.21 -0.48 1.83
C PRO A 21 11.86 0.23 1.69
N LEU A 22 11.02 0.13 2.73
CA LEU A 22 9.67 0.71 2.71
C LEU A 22 9.65 2.22 2.44
N GLY A 23 10.70 2.95 2.78
CA GLY A 23 10.78 4.39 2.57
C GLY A 23 10.90 4.82 1.10
N GLU A 24 11.30 3.91 0.21
CA GLU A 24 11.54 4.18 -1.23
C GLU A 24 10.45 3.58 -2.12
N ARG A 25 9.32 3.17 -1.55
CA ARG A 25 8.23 2.47 -2.26
C ARG A 25 6.96 3.28 -2.24
N ASP A 26 6.10 3.05 -3.23
CA ASP A 26 4.76 3.68 -3.34
C ASP A 26 3.63 2.64 -3.35
N ASP A 27 3.98 1.36 -3.46
CA ASP A 27 3.10 0.19 -3.51
C ASP A 27 2.55 -0.25 -2.12
N PHE A 28 2.43 0.68 -1.17
CA PHE A 28 1.91 0.41 0.17
C PHE A 28 0.49 -0.14 0.20
N ALA A 29 -0.31 0.10 -0.84
CA ALA A 29 -1.65 -0.46 -0.97
C ALA A 29 -1.62 -2.00 -1.05
N VAL A 30 -0.62 -2.56 -1.75
CA VAL A 30 -0.43 -4.02 -1.85
C VAL A 30 0.03 -4.58 -0.52
N LEU A 31 0.97 -3.90 0.15
CA LEU A 31 1.41 -4.29 1.49
C LEU A 31 0.25 -4.27 2.51
N ALA A 32 -0.59 -3.24 2.46
CA ALA A 32 -1.76 -3.11 3.33
C ALA A 32 -2.78 -4.22 3.06
N GLU A 33 -2.99 -4.58 1.79
CA GLU A 33 -3.83 -5.72 1.41
C GLU A 33 -3.31 -7.03 2.00
N ILE A 34 -2.02 -7.31 1.85
CA ILE A 34 -1.39 -8.53 2.40
C ILE A 34 -1.49 -8.52 3.93
N ALA A 35 -1.20 -7.39 4.57
CA ALA A 35 -1.27 -7.27 6.03
C ALA A 35 -2.67 -7.56 6.58
N VAL A 36 -3.70 -7.06 5.92
CA VAL A 36 -5.10 -7.27 6.31
C VAL A 36 -5.55 -8.70 6.02
N ASN A 37 -5.24 -9.25 4.83
CA ASN A 37 -5.65 -10.60 4.44
C ASN A 37 -4.96 -11.68 5.28
N SER A 38 -3.67 -11.53 5.53
CA SER A 38 -2.91 -12.47 6.36
C SER A 38 -3.13 -12.25 7.87
N GLN A 39 -3.82 -11.17 8.26
CA GLN A 39 -3.98 -10.73 9.66
C GLN A 39 -2.65 -10.70 10.43
N ASP A 40 -1.54 -10.43 9.73
CA ASP A 40 -0.21 -10.55 10.32
C ASP A 40 0.14 -9.29 11.14
N PRO A 41 0.35 -9.42 12.46
CA PRO A 41 0.63 -8.27 13.32
C PRO A 41 1.96 -7.59 12.99
N SER A 42 2.92 -8.32 12.43
CA SER A 42 4.25 -7.81 12.04
C SER A 42 4.19 -6.89 10.84
N LEU A 43 3.18 -7.06 9.97
CA LEU A 43 2.88 -6.17 8.85
C LEU A 43 1.99 -5.00 9.27
N LEU A 44 0.95 -5.25 10.08
CA LEU A 44 0.03 -4.21 10.55
C LEU A 44 0.74 -3.12 11.37
N ILE A 45 1.74 -3.49 12.19
CA ILE A 45 2.54 -2.53 12.97
C ILE A 45 3.38 -1.58 12.11
N LEU A 46 3.65 -1.93 10.86
CA LEU A 46 4.44 -1.10 9.94
C LEU A 46 3.72 0.19 9.58
N PHE A 47 2.39 0.17 9.61
CA PHE A 47 1.55 1.31 9.29
C PHE A 47 1.34 2.21 10.51
N ASN A 48 1.26 3.51 10.27
CA ASN A 48 0.87 4.49 11.30
C ASN A 48 -0.57 4.26 11.76
N LYS A 49 -1.47 4.02 10.79
CA LYS A 49 -2.85 3.64 11.01
C LYS A 49 -3.06 2.24 10.48
N THR A 50 -3.62 1.35 11.30
CA THR A 50 -3.94 -0.02 10.91
C THR A 50 -4.84 0.00 9.68
N PRO A 51 -4.39 -0.54 8.53
CA PRO A 51 -5.25 -0.62 7.35
C PRO A 51 -6.42 -1.54 7.63
N THR A 52 -7.59 -1.22 7.07
CA THR A 52 -8.75 -2.13 7.05
C THR A 52 -9.00 -2.62 5.63
N ALA A 53 -9.72 -3.74 5.48
CA ALA A 53 -10.06 -4.28 4.16
C ALA A 53 -10.84 -3.24 3.32
N GLU A 54 -11.68 -2.45 3.97
CA GLU A 54 -12.49 -1.43 3.32
C GLU A 54 -11.64 -0.24 2.85
N ASP A 55 -10.66 0.21 3.66
CA ASP A 55 -9.69 1.24 3.27
C ASP A 55 -8.87 0.80 2.05
N VAL A 56 -8.39 -0.45 2.04
CA VAL A 56 -7.57 -1.01 0.95
C VAL A 56 -8.39 -1.04 -0.34
N LYS A 57 -9.63 -1.51 -0.26
CA LYS A 57 -10.55 -1.56 -1.40
C LYS A 57 -10.85 -0.16 -1.94
N LYS A 58 -11.18 0.80 -1.07
CA LYS A 58 -11.41 2.21 -1.46
C LYS A 58 -10.19 2.84 -2.11
N PHE A 59 -8.98 2.53 -1.64
CA PHE A 59 -7.74 3.07 -2.21
C PHE A 59 -7.45 2.48 -3.59
N LYS A 60 -7.59 1.15 -3.76
CA LYS A 60 -7.45 0.50 -5.07
C LYS A 60 -8.48 1.00 -6.07
N THR A 61 -9.75 1.07 -5.69
CA THR A 61 -10.82 1.59 -6.56
C THR A 61 -10.54 3.04 -6.96
N GLN A 62 -10.13 3.91 -6.04
CA GLN A 62 -9.78 5.29 -6.39
C GLN A 62 -8.54 5.40 -7.29
N LYS A 63 -7.56 4.50 -7.14
CA LYS A 63 -6.37 4.49 -7.99
C LYS A 63 -6.72 4.06 -9.42
N PHE A 64 -7.45 2.95 -9.57
CA PHE A 64 -7.97 2.47 -10.85
C PHE A 64 -8.82 3.53 -11.55
N MET A 65 -9.76 4.15 -10.83
CA MET A 65 -10.68 5.15 -11.39
C MET A 65 -10.00 6.48 -11.76
N LYS A 66 -8.82 6.77 -11.18
CA LYS A 66 -7.96 7.87 -11.62
C LYS A 66 -7.19 7.54 -12.89
N GLU A 67 -6.68 6.32 -13.00
CA GLU A 67 -6.01 5.84 -14.23
C GLU A 67 -7.00 5.80 -15.42
N GLU A 68 -8.26 5.40 -15.20
CA GLU A 68 -9.30 5.44 -16.24
C GLU A 68 -9.65 6.87 -16.70
N LYS A 69 -9.56 7.87 -15.82
CA LYS A 69 -9.82 9.27 -16.19
C LYS A 69 -8.66 9.97 -16.89
N GLU A 70 -7.45 9.43 -16.79
CA GLU A 70 -6.27 9.98 -17.46
C GLU A 70 -6.01 9.29 -18.82
N GLY A 71 -6.74 8.21 -19.12
CA GLY A 71 -6.79 7.57 -20.44
C GLY A 71 -7.75 8.21 -21.44
N ASP A 72 -8.64 9.11 -21.01
CA ASP A 72 -9.56 9.89 -21.88
C ASP A 72 -8.98 11.28 -22.18
N LYS A 73 -7.73 11.31 -22.66
CA LYS A 73 -7.13 12.45 -23.37
C LYS A 73 -6.25 11.91 -24.48
N ASN A 74 -6.87 11.21 -25.42
CA ASN A 74 -6.25 11.01 -26.71
C ASN A 74 -7.33 11.13 -27.79
N GLU A 75 -7.57 12.36 -28.24
CA GLU A 75 -7.88 12.63 -29.64
C GLU A 75 -7.42 14.04 -30.02
#